data_AF-A0A534AB25-F1
#
_entry.id   AF-A0A534AB25-F1
#
_cell.length_a   1.000
_cell.length_b   1.000
_cell.length_c   1.000
_cell.angle_alpha   90.00
_cell.angle_beta   90.00
_cell.angle_gamma   90.00
#
_symmetry.space_group_name_H-M   'P 1'
#
loop_
_entity.id
_entity.type
_entity.pdbx_description
1 polymer ?
#
loop_
_entity_poly.entity_id
_entity_poly.type
_entity_poly.pdbx_seq_one_letter_code
_entity_poly.pdbx_strand_id
1 'polypeptide(L)'
;NANVEDIDFNPDDFVARVNSDLIGKYVNIASRAANFITRHFHGELRYSQDMAGLSDAVRTVAAETRADYEAREFGKGMRAGMAFADWINQYFDANQPWVLAKDPSKAAQLQDVCSRALYGFKLLSVLLAPVMPQLAERVARELFGLDRAFRWSDATVAPERINAYRHLMTRVDPKQLDALFESDAAAAAAASAGGSATAVTAPGAAALNAGGSGGAATVSLDEFKRVDLRVARILDAQAVAGADKLLKLTVDLGSETRTVFAGIKSAYDPQSLKGRLTVMVANLAPRKMKFGVSEGMVLAASGEAPGLYLLSPDSGATPGMRIT
;
A
#
# COMPACT_ATOMS: atom_id res chain seq x y z
N ASN A 1 4.69 18.82 16.50
CA ASN A 1 4.15 18.70 17.87
C ASN A 1 4.64 19.91 18.66
N ALA A 2 3.85 20.45 19.59
CA ALA A 2 4.30 21.60 20.39
C ALA A 2 5.44 21.24 21.35
N ASN A 3 5.65 19.95 21.60
CA ASN A 3 6.68 19.40 22.48
C ASN A 3 7.84 18.78 21.70
N VAL A 4 8.98 18.64 22.37
CA VAL A 4 10.13 17.88 21.89
C VAL A 4 9.86 16.40 22.13
N GLU A 5 9.81 15.63 21.05
CA GLU A 5 9.56 14.20 21.06
C GLU A 5 10.22 13.56 19.84
N ASP A 6 10.59 12.30 19.98
CA ASP A 6 11.16 11.52 18.89
C ASP A 6 10.05 11.20 17.87
N ILE A 7 10.41 11.27 16.58
CA ILE A 7 9.50 10.90 15.48
C ILE A 7 9.97 9.58 14.91
N ASP A 8 9.26 8.52 15.25
CA ASP A 8 9.53 7.19 14.72
C ASP A 8 8.98 7.07 13.29
N PHE A 9 9.85 6.62 12.38
CA PHE A 9 9.45 6.24 11.04
C PHE A 9 9.25 4.72 10.97
N ASN A 10 8.01 4.30 10.69
CA ASN A 10 7.68 2.92 10.39
C ASN A 10 7.25 2.81 8.90
N PRO A 11 7.99 2.07 8.05
CA PRO A 11 7.67 1.90 6.63
C PRO A 11 6.24 1.39 6.36
N ASP A 12 5.77 0.43 7.17
CA ASP A 12 4.44 -0.16 7.01
C ASP A 12 3.35 0.84 7.39
N ASP A 13 3.53 1.59 8.49
CA ASP A 13 2.60 2.67 8.86
C ASP A 13 2.62 3.79 7.81
N PHE A 14 3.78 4.14 7.26
CA PHE A 14 3.88 5.11 6.17
C PHE A 14 3.05 4.67 4.96
N VAL A 15 3.25 3.43 4.48
CA VAL A 15 2.50 2.89 3.33
C VAL A 15 1.01 2.85 3.64
N ALA A 16 0.63 2.34 4.82
CA ALA A 16 -0.77 2.24 5.22
C ALA A 16 -1.43 3.62 5.31
N ARG A 17 -0.78 4.58 5.96
CA ARG A 17 -1.29 5.94 6.17
C ARG A 17 -1.40 6.70 4.86
N VAL A 18 -0.37 6.68 4.01
CA VAL A 18 -0.44 7.33 2.68
C VAL A 18 -1.58 6.74 1.84
N ASN A 19 -1.68 5.42 1.79
CA ASN A 19 -2.70 4.74 1.00
C ASN A 19 -4.12 4.92 1.55
N SER A 20 -4.29 4.99 2.86
CA SER A 20 -5.58 5.21 3.51
C SER A 20 -6.00 6.68 3.39
N ASP A 21 -5.17 7.60 3.89
CA ASP A 21 -5.56 8.99 4.07
C ASP A 21 -5.48 9.78 2.76
N LEU A 22 -4.36 9.70 2.04
CA LEU A 22 -4.21 10.47 0.81
C LEU A 22 -5.03 9.86 -0.33
N ILE A 23 -5.03 8.54 -0.46
CA ILE A 23 -5.67 7.88 -1.61
C ILE A 23 -7.10 7.46 -1.30
N GLY A 24 -7.32 6.74 -0.19
CA GLY A 24 -8.63 6.23 0.20
C GLY A 24 -9.62 7.31 0.61
N LYS A 25 -9.14 8.42 1.19
CA LYS A 25 -9.99 9.52 1.65
C LYS A 25 -9.88 10.76 0.77
N TYR A 26 -8.71 11.40 0.70
CA TYR A 26 -8.56 12.71 0.06
C TYR A 26 -8.75 12.67 -1.47
N VAL A 27 -7.91 11.92 -2.20
CA VAL A 27 -7.98 11.80 -3.68
C VAL A 27 -9.30 11.17 -4.13
N ASN A 28 -9.84 10.25 -3.32
CA ASN A 28 -11.11 9.57 -3.58
C ASN A 28 -12.31 10.53 -3.71
N ILE A 29 -12.27 11.71 -3.07
CA ILE A 29 -13.34 12.71 -3.20
C ILE A 29 -13.36 13.26 -4.63
N ALA A 30 -12.22 13.78 -5.11
CA ALA A 30 -12.11 14.38 -6.43
C ALA A 30 -12.32 13.35 -7.56
N SER A 31 -11.73 12.16 -7.43
CA SER A 31 -11.83 11.13 -8.47
C SER A 31 -13.27 10.66 -8.72
N ARG A 32 -14.09 10.59 -7.65
CA ARG A 32 -15.49 10.19 -7.72
C ARG A 32 -16.44 11.32 -8.10
N ALA A 33 -16.20 12.55 -7.64
CA ALA A 33 -17.11 13.68 -7.88
C ALA A 33 -16.84 14.42 -9.21
N ALA A 34 -15.57 14.66 -9.56
CA ALA A 34 -15.21 15.54 -10.66
C ALA A 34 -15.73 15.06 -12.03
N ASN A 35 -15.72 13.74 -12.24
CA ASN A 35 -16.21 13.16 -13.50
C ASN A 35 -17.70 13.44 -13.73
N PHE A 36 -18.53 13.47 -12.69
CA PHE A 36 -19.94 13.84 -12.84
C PHE A 36 -20.07 15.30 -13.29
N ILE A 37 -19.29 16.20 -12.67
CA ILE A 37 -19.27 17.63 -13.02
C ILE A 37 -18.83 17.88 -14.45
N THR A 38 -17.73 17.27 -14.89
CA THR A 38 -17.24 17.53 -16.25
C THR A 38 -18.08 16.87 -17.34
N ARG A 39 -18.66 15.69 -17.08
CA ARG A 39 -19.45 14.96 -18.08
C ARG A 39 -20.88 15.47 -18.20
N HIS A 40 -21.53 15.82 -17.10
CA HIS A 40 -22.94 16.21 -17.10
C HIS A 40 -23.16 17.72 -17.04
N PHE A 41 -22.18 18.49 -16.54
CA PHE A 41 -22.35 19.91 -16.23
C PHE A 41 -21.24 20.80 -16.80
N HIS A 42 -20.46 20.30 -17.76
CA HIS A 42 -19.41 21.07 -18.45
C HIS A 42 -18.40 21.78 -17.53
N GLY A 43 -18.12 21.19 -16.37
CA GLY A 43 -17.20 21.74 -15.38
C GLY A 43 -17.84 22.73 -14.40
N GLU A 44 -19.10 23.12 -14.58
CA GLU A 44 -19.75 24.13 -13.75
C GLU A 44 -20.23 23.55 -12.42
N LEU A 45 -19.91 24.27 -11.35
CA LEU A 45 -20.34 23.96 -10.00
C LEU A 45 -21.55 24.83 -9.64
N ARG A 46 -22.52 24.20 -8.97
CA ARG A 46 -23.74 24.85 -8.48
C ARG A 46 -24.06 24.31 -7.11
N TYR A 47 -24.58 25.19 -6.26
CA TYR A 47 -24.90 24.91 -4.88
C TYR A 47 -26.37 25.24 -4.63
N SER A 48 -27.07 24.38 -3.89
CA SER A 48 -28.39 24.72 -3.36
C SER A 48 -28.27 25.87 -2.35
N GLN A 49 -29.37 26.60 -2.12
CA GLN A 49 -29.34 27.83 -1.32
C GLN A 49 -28.86 27.61 0.13
N ASP A 50 -29.11 26.44 0.71
CA ASP A 50 -28.66 26.12 2.06
C ASP A 50 -27.26 25.51 2.09
N MET A 51 -26.25 26.37 2.15
CA MET A 51 -24.84 25.99 2.32
C MET A 51 -24.35 26.13 3.76
N ALA A 52 -25.23 26.43 4.73
CA ALA A 52 -24.82 26.86 6.07
C ALA A 52 -23.96 25.78 6.76
N GLY A 53 -24.46 24.55 6.83
CA GLY A 53 -23.74 23.46 7.50
C GLY A 53 -22.36 23.16 6.91
N LEU A 54 -22.24 23.10 5.58
CA LEU A 54 -20.94 22.89 4.92
C LEU A 54 -20.02 24.10 5.08
N SER A 55 -20.55 25.32 4.92
CA SER A 55 -19.74 26.54 5.00
C SER A 55 -19.21 26.79 6.42
N ASP A 56 -20.01 26.48 7.44
CA ASP A 56 -19.58 26.54 8.83
C ASP A 56 -18.51 25.48 9.11
N ALA A 57 -18.71 24.23 8.69
CA ALA A 57 -17.70 23.19 8.83
C ALA A 57 -16.39 23.57 8.13
N VAL A 58 -16.45 24.12 6.91
CA VAL A 58 -15.27 24.60 6.17
C VAL A 58 -14.55 25.71 6.92
N ARG A 59 -15.28 26.71 7.43
CA ARG A 59 -14.69 27.81 8.21
C ARG A 59 -14.04 27.32 9.49
N THR A 60 -14.72 26.45 10.23
CA THR A 60 -14.23 25.89 11.50
C THR A 60 -12.95 25.09 11.28
N VAL A 61 -12.96 24.12 10.35
CA VAL A 61 -11.78 23.29 10.07
C VAL A 61 -10.61 24.14 9.56
N ALA A 62 -10.89 25.15 8.72
CA ALA A 62 -9.86 26.09 8.27
C ALA A 62 -9.29 26.94 9.42
N ALA A 63 -10.10 27.40 10.37
CA ALA A 63 -9.62 28.19 11.50
C ALA A 63 -8.80 27.33 12.48
N GLU A 64 -9.32 26.15 12.84
CA GLU A 64 -8.68 25.23 13.77
C GLU A 64 -7.35 24.68 13.23
N THR A 65 -7.33 24.24 11.97
CA THR A 65 -6.09 23.72 11.36
C THR A 65 -5.03 24.81 11.25
N ARG A 66 -5.43 26.07 10.99
CA ARG A 66 -4.50 27.20 10.99
C ARG A 66 -3.86 27.38 12.35
N ALA A 67 -4.69 27.44 13.40
CA ALA A 67 -4.22 27.60 14.77
C ALA A 67 -3.31 26.44 15.19
N ASP A 68 -3.67 25.21 14.82
CA ASP A 68 -2.85 24.02 15.08
C ASP A 68 -1.49 24.11 14.37
N TYR A 69 -1.44 24.53 13.10
CA TYR A 69 -0.18 24.74 12.39
C TYR A 69 0.67 25.85 13.01
N GLU A 70 0.08 27.00 13.39
CA GLU A 70 0.78 28.09 14.08
C GLU A 70 1.34 27.63 15.44
N ALA A 71 0.62 26.76 16.15
CA ALA A 71 1.04 26.15 17.41
C ALA A 71 2.02 24.97 17.26
N ARG A 72 2.37 24.57 16.02
CA ARG A 72 3.16 23.37 15.69
C ARG A 72 2.48 22.04 16.03
N GLU A 73 1.17 22.04 16.23
CA GLU A 73 0.31 20.88 16.43
C GLU A 73 -0.08 20.21 15.10
N PHE A 74 0.92 19.91 14.25
CA PHE A 74 0.72 19.41 12.89
C PHE A 74 -0.12 18.14 12.82
N GLY A 75 0.13 17.18 13.72
CA GLY A 75 -0.63 15.92 13.76
C GLY A 75 -2.11 16.15 14.09
N LYS A 76 -2.42 17.12 14.96
CA LYS A 76 -3.79 17.49 15.31
C LYS A 76 -4.50 18.13 14.12
N GLY A 77 -3.87 19.11 13.46
CA GLY A 77 -4.41 19.73 12.26
C GLY A 77 -4.65 18.73 11.12
N MET A 78 -3.72 17.80 10.90
CA MET A 78 -3.87 16.73 9.90
C MET A 78 -5.03 15.78 10.23
N ARG A 79 -5.21 15.39 11.50
CA ARG A 79 -6.34 14.56 11.94
C ARG A 79 -7.68 15.29 11.74
N ALA A 80 -7.75 16.58 12.05
CA ALA A 80 -8.95 17.38 11.79
C ALA A 80 -9.30 17.42 10.29
N GLY A 81 -8.29 17.62 9.43
CA GLY A 81 -8.46 17.53 7.98
C GLY A 81 -8.96 16.15 7.52
N MET A 82 -8.38 15.05 8.02
CA MET A 82 -8.81 13.71 7.64
C MET A 82 -10.20 13.34 8.16
N ALA A 83 -10.58 13.81 9.35
CA ALA A 83 -11.95 13.66 9.86
C ALA A 83 -12.96 14.42 8.97
N PHE A 84 -12.60 15.61 8.48
CA PHE A 84 -13.41 16.34 7.52
C PHE A 84 -13.49 15.61 6.16
N ALA A 85 -12.41 14.98 5.71
CA ALA A 85 -12.42 14.13 4.51
C ALA A 85 -13.36 12.93 4.68
N ASP A 86 -13.35 12.27 5.84
CA ASP A 86 -14.29 11.18 6.15
C ASP A 86 -15.75 11.66 6.11
N TRP A 87 -16.04 12.83 6.69
CA TRP A 87 -17.38 13.42 6.64
C TRP A 87 -17.84 13.73 5.20
N ILE A 88 -16.96 14.29 4.35
CA ILE A 88 -17.29 14.54 2.94
C ILE A 88 -17.54 13.23 2.18
N ASN A 89 -16.72 12.20 2.41
CA ASN A 89 -16.91 10.90 1.78
C ASN A 89 -18.25 10.27 2.20
N GLN A 90 -18.59 10.31 3.50
CA GLN A 90 -19.87 9.83 4.01
C GLN A 90 -21.06 10.62 3.44
N TYR A 91 -20.95 11.95 3.35
CA TYR A 91 -21.97 12.79 2.71
C TYR A 91 -22.19 12.40 1.24
N PHE A 92 -21.10 12.20 0.48
CA PHE A 92 -21.17 11.79 -0.92
C PHE A 92 -21.86 10.42 -1.05
N ASP A 93 -21.46 9.44 -0.24
CA ASP A 93 -22.01 8.09 -0.29
C ASP A 93 -23.48 8.03 0.13
N ALA A 94 -23.88 8.80 1.15
CA ALA A 94 -25.27 8.90 1.61
C ALA A 94 -26.20 9.49 0.55
N ASN A 95 -25.70 10.37 -0.32
CA ASN A 95 -26.47 10.97 -1.40
C ASN A 95 -26.49 10.15 -2.70
N GLN A 96 -25.71 9.07 -2.78
CA GLN A 96 -25.71 8.10 -3.89
C GLN A 96 -25.72 8.75 -5.30
N PRO A 97 -24.73 9.57 -5.67
CA PRO A 97 -24.72 10.29 -6.95
C PRO A 97 -24.77 9.37 -8.18
N TRP A 98 -24.28 8.13 -8.08
CA TRP A 98 -24.41 7.13 -9.14
C TRP A 98 -25.86 6.68 -9.38
N VAL A 99 -26.76 6.85 -8.41
CA VAL A 99 -28.21 6.67 -8.60
C VAL A 99 -28.82 7.94 -9.17
N LEU A 100 -28.49 9.11 -8.59
CA LEU A 100 -28.98 10.41 -9.08
C LEU A 100 -28.67 10.63 -10.56
N ALA A 101 -27.48 10.21 -11.02
CA ALA A 101 -27.05 10.35 -12.41
C ALA A 101 -27.87 9.52 -13.42
N LYS A 102 -28.70 8.58 -12.96
CA LYS A 102 -29.59 7.79 -13.82
C LYS A 102 -30.94 8.48 -14.05
N ASP A 103 -31.26 9.53 -13.29
CA ASP A 103 -32.52 10.25 -13.37
C ASP A 103 -32.28 11.72 -13.76
N PRO A 104 -32.63 12.13 -15.00
CA PRO A 104 -32.47 13.52 -15.44
C PRO A 104 -33.20 14.55 -14.56
N SER A 105 -34.29 14.18 -13.89
CA SER A 105 -35.01 15.09 -12.98
C SER A 105 -34.20 15.43 -11.73
N LYS A 106 -33.20 14.60 -11.39
CA LYS A 106 -32.29 14.78 -10.25
C LYS A 106 -30.99 15.49 -10.62
N ALA A 107 -30.86 16.00 -11.84
CA ALA A 107 -29.63 16.65 -12.32
C ALA A 107 -29.14 17.79 -11.41
N ALA A 108 -30.04 18.66 -10.94
CA ALA A 108 -29.67 19.75 -10.02
C ALA A 108 -29.14 19.22 -8.67
N GLN A 109 -29.75 18.15 -8.14
CA GLN A 109 -29.30 17.52 -6.90
C GLN A 109 -27.94 16.84 -7.09
N LEU A 110 -27.73 16.15 -8.21
CA LEU A 110 -26.43 15.56 -8.55
C LEU A 110 -25.34 16.64 -8.62
N GLN A 111 -25.62 17.75 -9.31
CA GLN A 111 -24.67 18.85 -9.43
C GLN A 111 -24.32 19.44 -8.06
N ASP A 112 -25.31 19.66 -7.19
CA ASP A 112 -25.12 20.16 -5.82
C ASP A 112 -24.24 19.23 -4.98
N VAL A 113 -24.58 17.93 -4.93
CA VAL A 113 -23.83 16.93 -4.16
C VAL A 113 -22.37 16.85 -4.60
N CYS A 114 -22.12 16.78 -5.91
CA CYS A 114 -20.75 16.75 -6.43
C CYS A 114 -20.02 18.08 -6.22
N SER A 115 -20.71 19.22 -6.31
CA SER A 115 -20.10 20.53 -6.08
C SER A 115 -19.69 20.74 -4.63
N ARG A 116 -20.50 20.26 -3.68
CA ARG A 116 -20.19 20.26 -2.23
C ARG A 116 -18.99 19.39 -1.90
N ALA A 117 -18.93 18.18 -2.48
CA ALA A 117 -17.77 17.30 -2.34
C ALA A 117 -16.49 17.97 -2.84
N LEU A 118 -16.54 18.65 -3.99
CA LEU A 118 -15.39 19.35 -4.56
C LEU A 118 -15.01 20.62 -3.79
N TYR A 119 -15.97 21.29 -3.15
CA TYR A 119 -15.65 22.38 -2.22
C TYR A 119 -14.89 21.85 -1.00
N GLY A 120 -15.36 20.74 -0.41
CA GLY A 120 -14.62 20.07 0.66
C GLY A 120 -13.23 19.62 0.23
N PHE A 121 -13.09 19.07 -0.98
CA PHE A 121 -11.78 18.72 -1.56
C PHE A 121 -10.86 19.95 -1.74
N LYS A 122 -11.40 21.10 -2.17
CA LYS A 122 -10.63 22.35 -2.27
C LYS A 122 -10.09 22.77 -0.90
N LEU A 123 -10.92 22.76 0.13
CA LEU A 123 -10.47 23.04 1.50
C LEU A 123 -9.29 22.14 1.87
N LEU A 124 -9.47 20.81 1.77
CA LEU A 124 -8.42 19.84 2.10
C LEU A 124 -7.13 20.09 1.32
N SER A 125 -7.23 20.49 0.05
CA SER A 125 -6.08 20.83 -0.80
C SER A 125 -5.32 22.06 -0.30
N VAL A 126 -6.04 23.08 0.21
CA VAL A 126 -5.44 24.27 0.83
C VAL A 126 -4.77 23.90 2.15
N LEU A 127 -5.41 23.07 2.98
CA LEU A 127 -4.85 22.61 4.25
C LEU A 127 -3.58 21.78 4.04
N LEU A 128 -3.54 20.95 2.99
CA LEU A 128 -2.38 20.13 2.64
C LEU A 128 -1.26 20.92 1.99
N ALA A 129 -1.45 22.16 1.55
CA ALA A 129 -0.43 22.92 0.82
C ALA A 129 0.92 23.08 1.57
N PRO A 130 0.96 23.30 2.90
CA PRO A 130 2.21 23.34 3.65
C PRO A 130 2.92 21.98 3.78
N VAL A 131 2.19 20.86 3.61
CA VAL A 131 2.70 19.50 3.80
C VAL A 131 3.03 18.83 2.46
N MET A 132 2.20 19.07 1.44
CA MET A 132 2.24 18.47 0.10
C MET A 132 2.18 19.57 -0.99
N PRO A 133 3.17 20.49 -1.05
CA PRO A 133 3.08 21.70 -1.87
C PRO A 133 2.93 21.42 -3.36
N GLN A 134 3.65 20.43 -3.90
CA GLN A 134 3.59 20.06 -5.32
C GLN A 134 2.22 19.50 -5.71
N LEU A 135 1.63 18.67 -4.84
CA LEU A 135 0.29 18.11 -5.05
C LEU A 135 -0.77 19.21 -5.00
N ALA A 136 -0.70 20.09 -4.00
CA ALA A 136 -1.62 21.20 -3.84
C ALA A 136 -1.54 22.19 -5.01
N GLU A 137 -0.33 22.53 -5.48
CA GLU A 137 -0.15 23.39 -6.65
C GLU A 137 -0.74 22.76 -7.92
N ARG A 138 -0.50 21.46 -8.13
CA ARG A 138 -1.09 20.76 -9.27
C ARG A 138 -2.62 20.76 -9.21
N VAL A 139 -3.20 20.57 -8.04
CA VAL A 139 -4.66 20.66 -7.85
C VAL A 139 -5.17 22.08 -8.13
N ALA A 140 -4.50 23.10 -7.62
CA ALA A 140 -4.87 24.50 -7.84
C ALA A 140 -4.92 24.84 -9.34
N ARG A 141 -3.86 24.47 -10.07
CA ARG A 141 -3.71 24.80 -11.50
C ARG A 141 -4.53 23.89 -12.40
N GLU A 142 -4.38 22.58 -12.25
CA GLU A 142 -4.95 21.63 -13.20
C GLU A 142 -6.44 21.41 -12.96
N LEU A 143 -6.89 21.26 -11.71
CA LEU A 143 -8.30 20.98 -11.42
C LEU A 143 -9.12 22.27 -11.25
N PHE A 144 -8.63 23.23 -10.45
CA PHE A 144 -9.36 24.47 -10.17
C PHE A 144 -9.01 25.64 -11.09
N GLY A 145 -8.09 25.45 -12.05
CA GLY A 145 -7.80 26.43 -13.10
C GLY A 145 -7.15 27.73 -12.60
N LEU A 146 -6.53 27.72 -11.42
CA LEU A 146 -5.82 28.88 -10.89
C LEU A 146 -4.49 29.09 -11.63
N ASP A 147 -4.10 30.35 -11.82
CA ASP A 147 -2.80 30.74 -12.37
C ASP A 147 -1.68 30.75 -11.31
N ARG A 148 -2.03 30.40 -10.07
CA ARG A 148 -1.17 30.41 -8.89
C ARG A 148 -1.44 29.21 -7.98
N ALA A 149 -0.52 28.95 -7.05
CA ALA A 149 -0.76 28.04 -5.94
C ALA A 149 -1.86 28.58 -4.99
N PHE A 150 -2.41 27.69 -4.16
CA PHE A 150 -3.39 28.05 -3.15
C PHE A 150 -2.84 29.03 -2.11
N ARG A 151 -3.72 29.91 -1.63
CA ARG A 151 -3.54 30.75 -0.44
C ARG A 151 -4.55 30.31 0.61
N TRP A 152 -4.25 30.57 1.88
CA TRP A 152 -5.17 30.20 2.98
C TRP A 152 -6.57 30.78 2.80
N SER A 153 -6.67 32.02 2.26
CA SER A 153 -7.95 32.68 1.97
C SER A 153 -8.82 31.93 0.95
N ASP A 154 -8.24 31.04 0.14
CA ASP A 154 -9.00 30.26 -0.84
C ASP A 154 -9.81 29.13 -0.17
N ALA A 155 -9.47 28.74 1.07
CA ALA A 155 -10.08 27.64 1.81
C ALA A 155 -11.60 27.78 1.97
N THR A 156 -12.06 29.02 2.19
CA THR A 156 -13.47 29.33 2.47
C THR A 156 -14.21 29.92 1.27
N VAL A 157 -13.62 29.85 0.09
CA VAL A 157 -14.23 30.34 -1.16
C VAL A 157 -14.74 29.13 -1.95
N ALA A 158 -16.05 29.05 -2.12
CA ALA A 158 -16.66 27.99 -2.92
C ALA A 158 -16.17 28.09 -4.38
N PRO A 159 -15.65 27.00 -4.98
CA PRO A 159 -15.26 27.01 -6.38
C PRO A 159 -16.50 27.06 -7.29
N GLU A 160 -16.42 27.81 -8.39
CA GLU A 160 -17.51 27.92 -9.36
C GLU A 160 -17.34 26.98 -10.55
N ARG A 161 -16.10 26.53 -10.80
CA ARG A 161 -15.75 25.68 -11.94
C ARG A 161 -14.59 24.75 -11.60
N ILE A 162 -14.54 23.62 -12.31
CA ILE A 162 -13.37 22.75 -12.42
C ILE A 162 -13.06 22.41 -13.88
N ASN A 163 -11.80 22.03 -14.12
CA ASN A 163 -11.36 21.36 -15.33
C ASN A 163 -11.53 19.84 -15.23
N ALA A 164 -11.19 19.12 -16.30
CA ALA A 164 -11.15 17.66 -16.31
C ALA A 164 -10.17 17.12 -15.26
N TYR A 165 -10.66 16.21 -14.42
CA TYR A 165 -9.84 15.55 -13.42
C TYR A 165 -8.74 14.71 -14.08
N ARG A 166 -7.53 14.84 -13.54
CA ARG A 166 -6.37 14.02 -13.86
C ARG A 166 -5.95 13.28 -12.61
N HIS A 167 -5.46 12.05 -12.81
CA HIS A 167 -4.99 11.20 -11.71
C HIS A 167 -3.93 11.93 -10.87
N LEU A 168 -4.16 12.03 -9.56
CA LEU A 168 -3.31 12.82 -8.67
C LEU A 168 -2.23 11.98 -7.97
N MET A 169 -2.54 10.77 -7.55
CA MET A 169 -1.60 10.00 -6.73
C MET A 169 -1.85 8.50 -6.88
N THR A 170 -0.77 7.75 -7.09
CA THR A 170 -0.80 6.30 -7.14
C THR A 170 -0.53 5.73 -5.77
N ARG A 171 -1.09 4.55 -5.49
CA ARG A 171 -0.80 3.81 -4.26
C ARG A 171 0.69 3.56 -4.11
N VAL A 172 1.17 3.74 -2.89
CA VAL A 172 2.52 3.35 -2.52
C VAL A 172 2.54 1.83 -2.44
N ASP A 173 3.36 1.21 -3.27
CA ASP A 173 3.72 -0.20 -3.17
C ASP A 173 4.84 -0.32 -2.13
N PRO A 174 4.73 -1.21 -1.12
CA PRO A 174 5.81 -1.47 -0.17
C PRO A 174 7.19 -1.62 -0.83
N LYS A 175 7.25 -2.23 -2.02
CA LYS A 175 8.50 -2.41 -2.78
C LYS A 175 9.19 -1.11 -3.18
N GLN A 176 8.44 0.00 -3.28
CA GLN A 176 9.02 1.32 -3.58
C GLN A 176 9.79 1.88 -2.39
N LEU A 177 9.38 1.54 -1.15
CA LEU A 177 10.14 1.90 0.05
C LEU A 177 11.36 1.00 0.20
N ASP A 178 11.22 -0.30 -0.04
CA ASP A 178 12.34 -1.25 -0.01
C ASP A 178 13.48 -0.78 -0.92
N ALA A 179 13.14 -0.39 -2.16
CA ALA A 179 14.11 0.14 -3.12
C ALA A 179 14.76 1.47 -2.68
N LEU A 180 14.03 2.33 -1.95
CA LEU A 180 14.55 3.61 -1.43
C LEU A 180 15.61 3.34 -0.34
N PHE A 181 15.32 2.44 0.60
CA PHE A 181 16.26 2.09 1.66
C PHE A 181 17.45 1.26 1.16
N GLU A 182 17.25 0.39 0.17
CA GLU A 182 18.36 -0.28 -0.52
C GLU A 182 19.27 0.73 -1.22
N SER A 183 18.71 1.80 -1.80
CA SER A 183 19.50 2.84 -2.49
C SER A 183 20.28 3.74 -1.53
N ASP A 184 19.71 4.08 -0.37
CA ASP A 184 20.40 4.85 0.68
C ASP A 184 21.44 3.99 1.43
N ALA A 185 21.17 2.70 1.65
CA ALA A 185 22.15 1.76 2.17
C ALA A 185 23.30 1.54 1.18
N ALA A 186 23.02 1.48 -0.13
CA ALA A 186 24.04 1.44 -1.17
C ALA A 186 24.83 2.75 -1.27
N ALA A 187 24.21 3.91 -1.05
CA ALA A 187 24.87 5.22 -1.05
C ALA A 187 25.72 5.44 0.21
N ALA A 188 25.25 5.01 1.39
CA ALA A 188 26.01 5.00 2.64
C ALA A 188 27.13 3.96 2.62
N ALA A 189 26.91 2.79 2.01
CA ALA A 189 27.94 1.80 1.72
C ALA A 189 28.95 2.31 0.70
N ALA A 190 28.54 3.07 -0.33
CA ALA A 190 29.45 3.68 -1.31
C ALA A 190 30.26 4.86 -0.73
N ALA A 191 29.67 5.64 0.19
CA ALA A 191 30.38 6.69 0.93
C ALA A 191 31.36 6.14 1.97
N SER A 192 31.12 4.93 2.47
CA SER A 192 32.05 4.16 3.32
C SER A 192 32.99 3.23 2.52
N ALA A 193 32.73 3.03 1.22
CA ALA A 193 33.53 2.23 0.31
C ALA A 193 34.18 3.07 -0.81
N GLY A 194 34.80 4.20 -0.42
CA GLY A 194 35.95 4.74 -1.16
C GLY A 194 37.09 3.73 -1.15
N GLY A 195 36.95 2.66 -1.93
CA GLY A 195 37.74 1.45 -1.81
C GLY A 195 37.31 0.37 -2.80
N SER A 196 37.41 0.69 -4.09
CA SER A 196 37.68 -0.20 -5.22
C SER A 196 36.74 -1.38 -5.55
N ALA A 197 36.44 -1.44 -6.85
CA ALA A 197 36.20 -2.62 -7.70
C ALA A 197 34.78 -3.20 -7.80
N THR A 198 34.11 -2.78 -8.88
CA THR A 198 33.54 -3.63 -9.95
C THR A 198 32.84 -4.94 -9.56
N ALA A 199 31.52 -5.03 -9.79
CA ALA A 199 30.96 -5.73 -10.96
C ALA A 199 29.43 -5.99 -10.83
N VAL A 200 28.71 -5.56 -11.88
CA VAL A 200 27.63 -6.25 -12.61
C VAL A 200 26.48 -6.90 -11.82
N THR A 201 25.34 -6.20 -11.85
CA THR A 201 23.97 -6.61 -11.52
C THR A 201 23.27 -7.34 -12.67
N ALA A 202 22.43 -8.35 -12.39
CA ALA A 202 21.20 -8.71 -13.15
C ALA A 202 20.42 -9.88 -12.49
N PRO A 203 19.08 -10.02 -12.69
CA PRO A 203 18.16 -10.23 -11.57
C PRO A 203 17.39 -11.56 -11.54
N GLY A 204 17.35 -12.12 -10.33
CA GLY A 204 16.12 -12.54 -9.68
C GLY A 204 15.92 -14.04 -9.43
N ALA A 205 15.37 -14.32 -8.27
CA ALA A 205 14.52 -15.44 -7.87
C ALA A 205 13.77 -14.95 -6.62
N ALA A 206 12.54 -15.39 -6.39
CA ALA A 206 11.79 -15.01 -5.21
C ALA A 206 12.51 -15.57 -3.96
N ALA A 207 13.35 -14.75 -3.34
CA ALA A 207 14.00 -15.05 -2.07
C ALA A 207 13.05 -14.64 -0.95
N LEU A 208 12.69 -15.61 -0.11
CA LEU A 208 12.23 -15.32 1.25
C LEU A 208 13.46 -14.75 1.97
N ASN A 209 13.41 -13.45 2.28
CA ASN A 209 14.41 -12.76 3.07
C ASN A 209 14.69 -13.54 4.35
N ALA A 210 15.88 -14.15 4.43
CA ALA A 210 16.59 -14.25 5.69
C ALA A 210 17.93 -13.50 5.48
N GLY A 211 18.47 -12.96 6.57
CA GLY A 211 19.45 -11.87 6.55
C GLY A 211 18.88 -10.67 7.29
N GLY A 212 18.74 -10.81 8.61
CA GLY A 212 18.15 -9.80 9.47
C GLY A 212 19.18 -9.03 10.29
N SER A 213 18.81 -7.82 10.68
CA SER A 213 18.86 -7.40 12.10
C SER A 213 17.92 -6.20 12.30
N GLY A 214 16.68 -6.51 12.71
CA GLY A 214 15.66 -5.55 13.08
C GLY A 214 14.49 -6.36 13.63
N GLY A 215 14.26 -6.27 14.94
CA GLY A 215 13.38 -7.19 15.67
C GLY A 215 12.02 -7.35 14.99
N ALA A 216 11.75 -8.56 14.50
CA ALA A 216 10.42 -8.94 14.05
C ALA A 216 9.42 -8.66 15.19
N ALA A 217 8.22 -8.18 14.88
CA ALA A 217 7.15 -8.08 15.85
C ALA A 217 6.98 -9.44 16.55
N THR A 218 6.91 -9.43 17.89
CA THR A 218 6.77 -10.67 18.66
C THR A 218 5.43 -11.31 18.34
N VAL A 219 5.45 -12.53 17.78
CA VAL A 219 4.25 -13.35 17.62
C VAL A 219 3.96 -14.09 18.92
N SER A 220 2.68 -14.25 19.26
CA SER A 220 2.29 -15.08 20.40
C SER A 220 2.56 -16.55 20.13
N LEU A 221 2.80 -17.34 21.18
CA LEU A 221 2.95 -18.80 21.06
C LEU A 221 1.70 -19.46 20.45
N ASP A 222 0.52 -18.88 20.68
CA ASP A 222 -0.73 -19.38 20.10
C ASP A 222 -0.82 -19.14 18.59
N GLU A 223 -0.28 -18.02 18.10
CA GLU A 223 -0.15 -17.78 16.66
C GLU A 223 0.84 -18.75 16.02
N PHE A 224 1.96 -19.06 16.68
CA PHE A 224 2.90 -20.07 16.19
C PHE A 224 2.27 -21.46 16.14
N LYS A 225 1.54 -21.89 17.20
CA LYS A 225 0.84 -23.18 17.25
C LYS A 225 -0.22 -23.36 16.15
N ARG A 226 -0.77 -22.26 15.63
CA ARG A 226 -1.71 -22.29 14.49
C ARG A 226 -1.04 -22.68 13.19
N VAL A 227 0.28 -22.56 13.05
CA VAL A 227 1.03 -22.99 11.87
C VAL A 227 1.34 -24.49 11.99
N ASP A 228 0.95 -25.29 10.98
CA ASP A 228 1.25 -26.72 10.93
C ASP A 228 2.55 -26.93 10.16
N LEU A 229 3.67 -26.96 10.88
CA LEU A 229 4.99 -27.26 10.33
C LEU A 229 5.26 -28.76 10.40
N ARG A 230 5.65 -29.37 9.28
CA ARG A 230 5.93 -30.81 9.19
C ARG A 230 7.20 -31.12 8.43
N VAL A 231 7.82 -32.23 8.81
CA VAL A 231 8.87 -32.87 8.01
C VAL A 231 8.25 -33.51 6.78
N ALA A 232 8.80 -33.22 5.60
CA ALA A 232 8.38 -33.76 4.32
C ALA A 232 9.57 -34.39 3.59
N ARG A 233 9.35 -35.51 2.89
CA ARG A 233 10.35 -36.12 1.99
C ARG A 233 10.07 -35.70 0.56
N ILE A 234 11.10 -35.24 -0.15
CA ILE A 234 10.98 -34.92 -1.58
C ILE A 234 11.02 -36.24 -2.36
N LEU A 235 9.90 -36.64 -2.95
CA LEU A 235 9.81 -37.83 -3.80
C LEU A 235 10.27 -37.55 -5.22
N ASP A 236 9.87 -36.39 -5.76
CA ASP A 236 10.24 -35.97 -7.10
C ASP A 236 10.43 -34.45 -7.17
N ALA A 237 11.29 -34.02 -8.09
CA ALA A 237 11.57 -32.62 -8.34
C ALA A 237 11.77 -32.41 -9.83
N GLN A 238 11.05 -31.43 -10.39
CA GLN A 238 11.05 -31.14 -11.82
C GLN A 238 11.18 -29.64 -12.05
N ALA A 239 11.89 -29.25 -13.11
CA ALA A 239 11.89 -27.88 -13.57
C ALA A 239 10.50 -27.52 -14.13
N VAL A 240 10.02 -26.31 -13.83
CA VAL A 240 8.75 -25.82 -14.35
C VAL A 240 8.97 -25.17 -15.71
N ALA A 241 8.35 -25.71 -16.77
CA ALA A 241 8.42 -25.14 -18.11
C ALA A 241 7.85 -23.71 -18.12
N GLY A 242 8.66 -22.73 -18.52
CA GLY A 242 8.27 -21.32 -18.53
C GLY A 242 8.44 -20.59 -17.18
N ALA A 243 9.13 -21.17 -16.20
CA ALA A 243 9.57 -20.48 -14.99
C ALA A 243 11.04 -20.77 -14.65
N ASP A 244 11.89 -19.75 -14.74
CA ASP A 244 13.34 -19.91 -14.60
C ASP A 244 13.81 -20.19 -13.18
N LYS A 245 12.96 -19.88 -12.19
CA LYS A 245 13.30 -19.90 -10.76
C LYS A 245 12.58 -20.98 -9.96
N LEU A 246 11.60 -21.67 -10.55
CA LEU A 246 10.72 -22.59 -9.84
C LEU A 246 11.04 -24.06 -10.13
N LEU A 247 11.04 -24.85 -9.06
CA LEU A 247 10.93 -26.31 -9.12
C LEU A 247 9.54 -26.72 -8.65
N LYS A 248 8.96 -27.69 -9.34
CA LYS A 248 7.78 -28.43 -8.88
C LYS A 248 8.29 -29.62 -8.06
N LEU A 249 7.96 -29.64 -6.78
CA LEU A 249 8.31 -30.74 -5.88
C LEU A 249 7.05 -31.55 -5.56
N THR A 250 7.19 -32.87 -5.63
CA THR A 250 6.23 -33.81 -5.06
C THR A 250 6.79 -34.24 -3.71
N VAL A 251 6.08 -33.91 -2.63
CA VAL A 251 6.53 -34.17 -1.26
C VAL A 251 5.61 -35.14 -0.54
N ASP A 252 6.20 -35.99 0.28
CA ASP A 252 5.53 -36.99 1.11
C ASP A 252 5.54 -36.54 2.57
N LEU A 253 4.35 -36.51 3.18
CA LEU A 253 4.11 -36.23 4.60
C LEU A 253 3.85 -37.52 5.41
N GLY A 254 4.15 -38.69 4.87
CA GLY A 254 3.90 -39.99 5.49
C GLY A 254 2.45 -40.47 5.36
N SER A 255 1.46 -39.58 5.51
CA SER A 255 0.04 -39.90 5.32
C SER A 255 -0.48 -39.56 3.93
N GLU A 256 0.11 -38.57 3.27
CA GLU A 256 -0.33 -38.05 1.98
C GLU A 256 0.84 -37.45 1.19
N THR A 257 0.63 -37.31 -0.11
CA THR A 257 1.57 -36.61 -1.00
C THR A 257 0.96 -35.29 -1.46
N ARG A 258 1.79 -34.27 -1.59
CA ARG A 258 1.37 -32.93 -2.01
C ARG A 258 2.29 -32.36 -3.07
N THR A 259 1.74 -31.47 -3.89
CA THR A 259 2.53 -30.70 -4.85
C THR A 259 2.85 -29.32 -4.29
N VAL A 260 4.13 -28.94 -4.31
CA VAL A 260 4.57 -27.60 -3.92
C VAL A 260 5.50 -27.00 -4.98
N PHE A 261 5.41 -25.69 -5.18
CA PHE A 261 6.28 -24.96 -6.10
C PHE A 261 7.29 -24.13 -5.30
N ALA A 262 8.58 -24.45 -5.44
CA ALA A 262 9.66 -23.86 -4.65
C ALA A 262 10.61 -23.01 -5.51
N GLY A 263 10.95 -21.82 -5.03
CA GLY A 263 11.84 -20.86 -5.69
C GLY A 263 13.33 -21.19 -5.61
N ILE A 264 13.71 -22.47 -5.55
CA ILE A 264 15.05 -22.92 -5.17
C ILE A 264 15.90 -23.43 -6.35
N LYS A 265 15.42 -23.23 -7.58
CA LYS A 265 16.07 -23.74 -8.81
C LYS A 265 17.48 -23.19 -9.04
N SER A 266 17.78 -21.97 -8.56
CA SER A 266 19.09 -21.35 -8.71
C SER A 266 20.18 -21.98 -7.83
N ALA A 267 19.80 -22.70 -6.78
CA ALA A 267 20.74 -23.28 -5.81
C ALA A 267 20.78 -24.81 -5.83
N TYR A 268 19.75 -25.48 -6.36
CA TYR A 268 19.65 -26.95 -6.33
C TYR A 268 19.29 -27.53 -7.69
N ASP A 269 20.05 -28.56 -8.08
CA ASP A 269 19.66 -29.44 -9.17
C ASP A 269 18.48 -30.33 -8.74
N PRO A 270 17.44 -30.52 -9.58
CA PRO A 270 16.28 -31.33 -9.23
C PRO A 270 16.62 -32.77 -8.81
N GLN A 271 17.60 -33.42 -9.44
CA GLN A 271 17.97 -34.80 -9.08
C GLN A 271 18.60 -34.86 -7.68
N SER A 272 19.34 -33.82 -7.29
CA SER A 272 19.96 -33.75 -5.97
C SER A 272 18.96 -33.61 -4.80
N LEU A 273 17.71 -33.25 -5.10
CA LEU A 273 16.67 -33.05 -4.10
C LEU A 273 15.88 -34.32 -3.78
N LYS A 274 15.87 -35.32 -4.68
CA LYS A 274 15.10 -36.55 -4.49
C LYS A 274 15.61 -37.33 -3.29
N GLY A 275 14.69 -37.75 -2.44
CA GLY A 275 14.96 -38.48 -1.19
C GLY A 275 15.35 -37.59 -0.01
N ARG A 276 15.63 -36.29 -0.20
CA ARG A 276 15.96 -35.39 0.91
C ARG A 276 14.74 -35.09 1.77
N LEU A 277 14.97 -34.91 3.07
CA LEU A 277 13.98 -34.37 4.00
C LEU A 277 14.06 -32.85 4.04
N THR A 278 12.90 -32.21 4.17
CA THR A 278 12.78 -30.77 4.33
C THR A 278 11.62 -30.40 5.26
N VAL A 279 11.49 -29.13 5.61
CA VAL A 279 10.41 -28.59 6.41
C VAL A 279 9.37 -27.93 5.52
N MET A 280 8.10 -28.23 5.76
CA MET A 280 6.97 -27.67 5.01
C MET A 280 5.90 -27.09 5.94
N VAL A 281 5.28 -25.99 5.54
CA VAL A 281 4.01 -25.50 6.11
C VAL A 281 2.84 -26.24 5.44
N ALA A 282 2.14 -27.08 6.20
CA ALA A 282 1.13 -28.01 5.70
C ALA A 282 -0.31 -27.46 5.76
N ASN A 283 -0.58 -26.37 6.48
CA ASN A 283 -1.93 -25.81 6.60
C ASN A 283 -2.13 -24.45 5.90
N LEU A 284 -1.28 -24.13 4.92
CA LEU A 284 -1.52 -23.00 4.03
C LEU A 284 -2.67 -23.30 3.06
N ALA A 285 -3.50 -22.29 2.81
CA ALA A 285 -4.54 -22.39 1.78
C ALA A 285 -3.89 -22.68 0.41
N PRO A 286 -4.42 -23.65 -0.37
CA PRO A 286 -3.87 -23.96 -1.68
C PRO A 286 -3.86 -22.74 -2.61
N ARG A 287 -2.73 -22.49 -3.25
CA ARG A 287 -2.57 -21.35 -4.17
C ARG A 287 -2.56 -21.84 -5.60
N LYS A 288 -3.54 -21.41 -6.39
CA LYS A 288 -3.57 -21.66 -7.84
C LYS A 288 -2.50 -20.82 -8.54
N MET A 289 -1.61 -21.48 -9.26
CA MET A 289 -0.55 -20.88 -10.06
C MET A 289 -0.74 -21.25 -11.53
N LYS A 290 -0.03 -20.56 -12.43
CA LYS A 290 -0.05 -20.84 -13.88
C LYS A 290 0.29 -22.31 -14.22
N PHE A 291 1.05 -22.99 -13.36
CA PHE A 291 1.64 -24.30 -13.61
C PHE A 291 1.01 -25.43 -12.77
N GLY A 292 -0.03 -25.14 -11.99
CA GLY A 292 -0.68 -26.09 -11.08
C GLY A 292 -1.11 -25.44 -9.77
N VAL A 293 -1.54 -26.25 -8.81
CA VAL A 293 -1.90 -25.81 -7.46
C VAL A 293 -0.75 -26.12 -6.51
N SER A 294 -0.31 -25.12 -5.73
CA SER A 294 0.66 -25.32 -4.64
C SER A 294 -0.11 -25.56 -3.34
N GLU A 295 0.11 -26.71 -2.72
CA GLU A 295 -0.66 -27.19 -1.55
C GLU A 295 0.13 -27.07 -0.23
N GLY A 296 1.13 -26.19 -0.23
CA GLY A 296 2.04 -25.96 0.88
C GLY A 296 3.23 -25.11 0.46
N MET A 297 4.16 -24.93 1.39
CA MET A 297 5.40 -24.17 1.20
C MET A 297 6.55 -24.85 1.92
N VAL A 298 7.63 -25.18 1.20
CA VAL A 298 8.89 -25.64 1.81
C VAL A 298 9.71 -24.46 2.30
N LEU A 299 10.45 -24.64 3.40
CA LEU A 299 11.23 -23.58 4.03
C LEU A 299 12.69 -23.63 3.58
N ALA A 300 13.20 -22.47 3.16
CA ALA A 300 14.61 -22.26 2.85
C ALA A 300 15.06 -20.94 3.47
N ALA A 301 16.29 -20.92 3.99
CA ALA A 301 16.95 -19.69 4.43
C ALA A 301 17.68 -19.05 3.23
N SER A 302 17.72 -17.72 3.21
CA SER A 302 18.61 -16.92 2.39
C SER A 302 19.36 -15.92 3.30
N GLY A 303 20.29 -15.13 2.76
CA GLY A 303 21.14 -14.22 3.53
C GLY A 303 21.65 -13.06 2.68
N GLU A 304 22.46 -12.20 3.28
CA GLU A 304 23.23 -11.15 2.58
C GLU A 304 24.24 -11.75 1.57
N ALA A 305 24.70 -12.98 1.82
CA ALA A 305 25.47 -13.74 0.87
C ALA A 305 24.56 -14.47 -0.14
N PRO A 306 24.91 -14.51 -1.44
CA PRO A 306 24.12 -15.21 -2.45
C PRO A 306 24.03 -16.72 -2.13
N GLY A 307 22.82 -17.20 -1.82
CA GLY A 307 22.56 -18.60 -1.56
C GLY A 307 21.11 -18.87 -1.13
N LEU A 308 20.59 -20.05 -1.48
CA LEU A 308 19.34 -20.57 -0.93
C LEU A 308 19.66 -21.88 -0.21
N TYR A 309 19.29 -21.95 1.06
CA TYR A 309 19.61 -23.05 1.97
C TYR A 309 18.32 -23.73 2.40
N LEU A 310 17.98 -24.83 1.73
CA LEU A 310 16.81 -25.64 2.09
C LEU A 310 16.98 -26.19 3.52
N LEU A 311 16.00 -25.93 4.39
CA LEU A 311 16.04 -26.42 5.77
C LEU A 311 15.82 -27.93 5.77
N SER A 312 16.67 -28.66 6.49
CA SER A 312 16.60 -30.10 6.69
C SER A 312 16.60 -30.43 8.18
N PRO A 313 15.77 -31.39 8.62
CA PRO A 313 15.80 -31.88 9.99
C PRO A 313 17.01 -32.80 10.23
N ASP A 314 17.36 -33.00 11.50
CA ASP A 314 18.41 -33.94 11.91
C ASP A 314 18.03 -35.41 11.62
N SER A 315 19.05 -36.27 11.65
CA SER A 315 18.89 -37.71 11.45
C SER A 315 17.92 -38.33 12.46
N GLY A 316 17.01 -39.17 11.98
CA GLY A 316 15.96 -39.80 12.80
C GLY A 316 14.57 -39.17 12.61
N ALA A 317 14.49 -37.97 12.03
CA ALA A 317 13.22 -37.40 11.60
C ALA A 317 12.59 -38.22 10.47
N THR A 318 11.27 -38.42 10.53
CA THR A 318 10.51 -39.14 9.50
C THR A 318 9.42 -38.25 8.88
N PRO A 319 9.00 -38.53 7.62
CA PRO A 319 7.90 -37.80 6.99
C PRO A 319 6.65 -37.78 7.87
N GLY A 320 6.05 -36.59 7.99
CA GLY A 320 4.82 -36.37 8.76
C GLY A 320 5.02 -35.96 10.21
N MET A 321 6.25 -36.06 10.75
CA MET A 321 6.55 -35.54 12.10
C MET A 321 6.26 -34.03 12.16
N ARG A 322 5.51 -33.64 13.20
CA ARG A 322 5.19 -32.23 13.47
C ARG A 322 6.36 -31.52 14.14
N ILE A 323 6.62 -30.30 13.71
CA ILE A 323 7.62 -29.41 14.30
C ILE A 323 6.90 -28.50 15.30
N THR A 324 7.44 -28.40 16.51
CA THR A 324 6.83 -27.71 17.67
C THR A 324 7.78 -26.71 18.29
#